data_AF-A0A538ARA8-F1
#
_entry.id   AF-A0A538ARA8-F1
#
_cell.length_a   1.000
_cell.length_b   1.000
_cell.length_c   1.000
_cell.angle_alpha   90.00
_cell.angle_beta   90.00
_cell.angle_gamma   90.00
#
_symmetry.space_group_name_H-M   'P 1'
#
loop_
_entity.id
_entity.type
_entity.pdbx_description
1 polymer ?
#
loop_
_entity_poly.entity_id
_entity_poly.type
_entity_poly.pdbx_seq_one_letter_code
_entity_poly.pdbx_strand_id
1 'polypeptide(L)'
;MRRISAPFVLSAALLASSCSNGAPPVTALGTADQPAKTACAAFRDLVRARAAGAMATSALRAKIAEVYNDASTSSMPILRARAVALYADATVMATGGEAPSLSQDLASMSQACTGI
;
A
#
# COMPACT_ATOMS: atom_id res chain seq x y z
N MET A 1 -40.61 -34.65 41.56
CA MET A 1 -39.70 -35.23 40.55
C MET A 1 -38.83 -34.12 39.99
N ARG A 2 -37.53 -34.15 40.31
CA ARG A 2 -36.49 -33.28 39.72
C ARG A 2 -36.30 -33.67 38.25
N ARG A 3 -36.22 -32.71 37.34
CA ARG A 3 -35.46 -32.86 36.10
C ARG A 3 -34.64 -31.59 35.85
N ILE A 4 -33.34 -31.83 35.80
CA ILE A 4 -32.24 -30.92 35.53
C ILE A 4 -31.89 -31.08 34.05
N SER A 5 -31.67 -29.99 33.34
CA SER A 5 -30.88 -29.94 32.09
C SER A 5 -30.75 -28.46 31.70
N ALA A 6 -29.75 -27.74 32.24
CA ALA A 6 -28.37 -27.63 31.78
C ALA A 6 -28.21 -26.57 30.65
N PRO A 7 -27.31 -25.58 30.82
CA PRO A 7 -27.22 -24.40 29.98
C PRO A 7 -26.50 -24.68 28.65
N PHE A 8 -26.98 -24.02 27.60
CA PHE A 8 -26.40 -24.06 26.26
C PHE A 8 -25.06 -23.30 26.23
N VAL A 9 -23.96 -24.06 26.17
CA VAL A 9 -22.62 -23.55 25.89
C VAL A 9 -22.51 -23.35 24.38
N LEU A 10 -22.55 -22.12 23.90
CA LEU A 10 -22.14 -21.81 22.52
C LEU A 10 -20.67 -21.38 22.53
N SER A 11 -19.79 -22.36 22.35
CA SER A 11 -18.41 -22.17 21.95
C SER A 11 -18.37 -21.71 20.49
N ALA A 12 -18.25 -20.41 20.26
CA ALA A 12 -17.85 -19.87 18.97
C ALA A 12 -16.36 -19.50 19.03
N ALA A 13 -15.53 -20.51 18.82
CA ALA A 13 -14.15 -20.32 18.41
C ALA A 13 -14.15 -19.82 16.96
N LEU A 14 -14.05 -18.51 16.75
CA LEU A 14 -13.56 -17.96 15.50
C LEU A 14 -12.12 -17.54 15.72
N LEU A 15 -11.25 -18.31 15.08
CA LEU A 15 -9.82 -18.20 15.09
C LEU A 15 -9.39 -16.77 14.73
N ALA A 16 -8.98 -16.01 15.74
CA ALA A 16 -8.00 -14.96 15.55
C ALA A 16 -6.67 -15.64 15.15
N SER A 17 -6.56 -15.99 13.87
CA SER A 17 -5.27 -16.22 13.23
C SER A 17 -4.58 -14.88 12.99
N SER A 18 -4.40 -14.11 14.06
CA SER A 18 -3.33 -13.13 14.14
C SER A 18 -2.04 -13.93 14.28
N CYS A 19 -1.58 -14.49 13.16
CA CYS A 19 -0.16 -14.76 12.97
C CYS A 19 0.52 -13.39 12.94
N SER A 20 0.74 -12.83 14.13
CA SER A 20 1.88 -11.96 14.42
C SER A 20 3.14 -12.79 14.22
N ASN A 21 3.44 -13.14 12.97
CA ASN A 21 4.80 -13.42 12.59
C ASN A 21 5.50 -12.07 12.66
N GLY A 22 6.25 -11.89 13.75
CA GLY A 22 7.22 -10.82 13.91
C GLY A 22 8.27 -10.89 12.80
N ALA A 23 7.91 -10.44 11.61
CA ALA A 23 8.86 -9.81 10.75
C ALA A 23 9.08 -8.42 11.39
N PRO A 24 10.31 -8.07 11.82
CA PRO A 24 10.62 -6.67 12.00
C PRO A 24 10.20 -5.95 10.71
N PRO A 25 9.64 -4.72 10.76
CA PRO A 25 9.52 -3.95 9.54
C PRO A 25 10.90 -3.99 8.89
N VAL A 26 10.99 -4.54 7.68
CA VAL A 26 12.24 -4.59 6.94
C VAL A 26 12.52 -3.19 6.40
N THR A 27 12.45 -2.18 7.27
CA THR A 27 13.11 -0.89 7.13
C THR A 27 14.58 -1.13 7.40
N ALA A 28 15.21 -1.89 6.52
CA ALA A 28 16.64 -1.86 6.39
C ALA A 28 16.97 -0.50 5.74
N LEU A 29 16.98 0.53 6.59
CA LEU A 29 17.26 1.94 6.32
C LEU A 29 18.60 2.18 5.61
N GLY A 30 19.45 1.15 5.50
CA GLY A 30 20.73 1.17 4.78
C GLY A 30 20.80 0.26 3.54
N THR A 31 19.73 -0.45 3.16
CA THR A 31 19.74 -1.45 2.06
C THR A 31 18.79 -1.13 0.93
N ALA A 32 18.17 0.06 0.91
CA ALA A 32 17.37 0.48 -0.22
C ALA A 32 18.26 0.59 -1.47
N ASP A 33 17.93 -0.17 -2.50
CA ASP A 33 18.61 -0.09 -3.78
C ASP A 33 18.35 1.24 -4.49
N GLN A 34 19.16 1.52 -5.52
CA GLN A 34 19.04 2.77 -6.27
C GLN A 34 17.65 2.97 -6.91
N PRO A 35 17.00 1.94 -7.50
CA PRO A 35 15.62 2.05 -7.95
C PRO A 35 14.64 2.45 -6.84
N ALA A 36 14.76 1.86 -5.64
CA ALA A 36 13.90 2.21 -4.51
C ALA A 36 14.04 3.67 -4.10
N LYS A 37 15.28 4.18 -4.03
CA LYS A 37 15.54 5.59 -3.74
C LYS A 37 14.94 6.52 -4.78
N THR A 38 15.06 6.16 -6.06
CA THR A 38 14.55 6.95 -7.18
C THR A 38 13.02 6.97 -7.17
N ALA A 39 12.38 5.81 -7.02
CA ALA A 39 10.93 5.69 -6.91
C ALA A 39 10.38 6.49 -5.72
N CYS A 40 11.03 6.43 -4.56
CA CYS A 40 10.61 7.21 -3.39
C CYS A 40 10.84 8.72 -3.54
N ALA A 41 11.88 9.14 -4.26
CA ALA A 41 12.06 10.55 -4.62
C ALA A 41 10.93 11.03 -5.55
N ALA A 42 10.67 10.33 -6.64
CA ALA A 42 9.59 10.62 -7.57
C ALA A 42 8.22 10.62 -6.87
N PHE A 43 8.00 9.68 -5.95
CA PHE A 43 6.77 9.61 -5.15
C PHE A 43 6.60 10.84 -4.26
N ARG A 44 7.66 11.29 -3.56
CA ARG A 44 7.60 12.52 -2.75
C ARG A 44 7.29 13.75 -3.60
N ASP A 45 7.85 13.84 -4.80
CA ASP A 45 7.57 14.94 -5.73
C ASP A 45 6.12 14.90 -6.22
N LEU A 46 5.57 13.71 -6.50
CA LEU A 46 4.14 13.53 -6.78
C LEU A 46 3.27 14.01 -5.61
N VAL A 47 3.61 13.67 -4.37
CA VAL A 47 2.83 14.09 -3.19
C VAL A 47 2.86 15.62 -3.05
N ARG A 48 4.03 16.26 -3.23
CA ARG A 48 4.14 17.72 -3.20
C ARG A 48 3.35 18.38 -4.33
N ALA A 49 3.43 17.86 -5.55
CA ALA A 49 2.69 18.38 -6.70
C ALA A 49 1.18 18.26 -6.51
N ARG A 50 0.71 17.16 -5.89
CA ARG A 50 -0.71 16.98 -5.55
C ARG A 50 -1.16 17.89 -4.40
N ALA A 51 -0.28 18.20 -3.45
CA ALA A 51 -0.57 19.16 -2.39
C ALA A 51 -0.63 20.61 -2.93
N ALA A 52 0.10 20.93 -3.99
CA ALA A 52 0.08 22.25 -4.64
C ALA A 52 -1.21 22.54 -5.42
N GLY A 53 -2.08 21.55 -5.65
CA GLY A 53 -3.37 21.72 -6.31
C GLY A 53 -3.87 20.46 -7.01
N ALA A 54 -5.07 20.54 -7.58
CA ALA A 54 -5.71 19.43 -8.28
C ALA A 54 -4.93 19.08 -9.57
N MET A 55 -4.10 18.05 -9.49
CA MET A 55 -3.44 17.46 -10.65
C MET A 55 -4.48 16.77 -11.54
N ALA A 56 -4.45 17.04 -12.85
CA ALA A 56 -5.28 16.33 -13.81
C ALA A 56 -5.04 14.82 -13.74
N THR A 57 -6.07 14.00 -13.95
CA THR A 57 -5.99 12.54 -13.83
C THR A 57 -4.93 11.92 -14.75
N SER A 58 -4.78 12.44 -15.96
CA SER A 58 -3.73 12.03 -16.91
C SER A 58 -2.31 12.36 -16.40
N ALA A 59 -2.12 13.52 -15.80
CA ALA A 59 -0.84 13.93 -15.21
C ALA A 59 -0.51 13.10 -13.97
N LEU A 60 -1.50 12.83 -13.11
CA LEU A 60 -1.37 11.92 -11.96
C LEU A 60 -0.94 10.54 -12.42
N ARG A 61 -1.59 10.04 -13.47
CA ARG A 61 -1.30 8.73 -14.03
C ARG A 61 0.11 8.64 -14.61
N ALA A 62 0.57 9.68 -15.29
CA ALA A 62 1.93 9.76 -15.83
C ALA A 62 2.97 9.75 -14.69
N LYS A 63 2.76 10.55 -13.64
CA LYS A 63 3.67 10.60 -12.49
C LYS A 63 3.71 9.29 -11.71
N ILE A 64 2.57 8.61 -11.55
CA ILE A 64 2.53 7.28 -10.94
C ILE A 64 3.22 6.23 -11.84
N ALA A 65 3.19 6.40 -13.17
CA ALA A 65 3.93 5.54 -14.09
C ALA A 65 5.45 5.65 -13.88
N GLU A 66 5.96 6.85 -13.66
CA GLU A 66 7.39 7.08 -13.33
C GLU A 66 7.76 6.31 -12.06
N VAL A 67 7.00 6.50 -10.97
CA VAL A 67 7.19 5.79 -9.70
C VAL A 67 7.13 4.27 -9.88
N TYR A 68 6.17 3.78 -10.68
CA TYR A 68 6.02 2.36 -10.98
C TYR A 68 7.22 1.79 -11.74
N ASN A 69 7.68 2.47 -12.79
CA ASN A 69 8.80 2.00 -13.59
C ASN A 69 10.06 1.86 -12.73
N ASP A 70 10.36 2.85 -11.90
CA ASP A 70 11.50 2.82 -10.99
C ASP A 70 11.32 1.70 -9.94
N ALA A 71 10.17 1.66 -9.27
CA ALA A 71 9.91 0.67 -8.23
C ALA A 71 9.93 -0.77 -8.77
N SER A 72 9.46 -1.00 -9.99
CA SER A 72 9.36 -2.34 -10.62
C SER A 72 10.70 -3.06 -10.74
N THR A 73 11.79 -2.30 -10.86
CA THR A 73 13.16 -2.81 -10.97
C THR A 73 13.86 -2.96 -9.62
N SER A 74 13.23 -2.53 -8.53
CA SER A 74 13.77 -2.66 -7.18
C SER A 74 13.77 -4.11 -6.69
N SER A 75 14.77 -4.46 -5.89
CA SER A 75 14.81 -5.70 -5.12
C SER A 75 13.78 -5.70 -3.97
N MET A 76 13.27 -4.53 -3.56
CA MET A 76 12.31 -4.39 -2.46
C MET A 76 10.90 -4.85 -2.90
N PRO A 77 10.40 -6.01 -2.43
CA PRO A 77 9.12 -6.55 -2.89
C PRO A 77 7.92 -5.71 -2.43
N ILE A 78 8.01 -5.11 -1.23
CA ILE A 78 6.96 -4.23 -0.72
C ILE A 78 6.76 -3.00 -1.60
N LEU A 79 7.85 -2.40 -2.08
CA LEU A 79 7.80 -1.21 -2.93
C LEU A 79 7.18 -1.52 -4.29
N ARG A 80 7.59 -2.65 -4.90
CA ARG A 80 7.00 -3.16 -6.14
C ARG A 80 5.49 -3.36 -6.02
N ALA A 81 5.04 -4.04 -4.96
CA ALA A 81 3.63 -4.31 -4.74
C ALA A 81 2.80 -3.02 -4.57
N ARG A 82 3.30 -2.04 -3.80
CA ARG A 82 2.61 -0.75 -3.63
C ARG A 82 2.57 0.06 -4.90
N ALA A 83 3.65 0.05 -5.68
CA ALA A 83 3.69 0.76 -6.95
C ALA A 83 2.74 0.16 -8.00
N VAL A 84 2.57 -1.18 -8.03
CA VAL A 84 1.56 -1.86 -8.87
C VAL A 84 0.15 -1.42 -8.49
N ALA A 85 -0.19 -1.42 -7.20
CA ALA A 85 -1.52 -1.03 -6.72
C ALA A 85 -1.84 0.42 -7.08
N LEU A 86 -0.90 1.35 -6.81
CA LEU A 86 -1.01 2.75 -7.22
C LEU A 86 -1.23 2.91 -8.72
N TYR A 87 -0.47 2.17 -9.53
CA TYR A 87 -0.56 2.23 -10.99
C TYR A 87 -1.91 1.71 -11.50
N ALA A 88 -2.45 0.66 -10.89
CA ALA A 88 -3.77 0.14 -11.21
C ALA A 88 -4.86 1.18 -10.92
N ASP A 89 -4.87 1.74 -9.71
CA ASP A 89 -5.85 2.76 -9.29
C ASP A 89 -5.77 4.01 -10.17
N ALA A 90 -4.56 4.48 -10.46
CA ALA A 90 -4.37 5.62 -11.35
C ALA A 90 -4.87 5.33 -12.77
N THR A 91 -4.72 4.08 -13.25
CA THR A 91 -5.20 3.67 -14.57
C THR A 91 -6.72 3.69 -14.61
N VAL A 92 -7.38 3.16 -13.58
CA VAL A 92 -8.85 3.20 -13.45
C VAL A 92 -9.36 4.64 -13.56
N MET A 93 -8.75 5.57 -12.81
CA MET A 93 -9.10 7.01 -12.88
C MET A 93 -8.86 7.62 -14.25
N ALA A 94 -7.75 7.28 -14.91
CA ALA A 94 -7.44 7.78 -16.24
C ALA A 94 -8.44 7.29 -17.31
N THR A 95 -9.02 6.10 -17.11
CA THR A 95 -10.06 5.55 -17.97
C THR A 95 -11.49 6.01 -17.62
N GLY A 96 -11.64 6.92 -16.65
CA GLY A 96 -12.94 7.46 -16.23
C GLY A 96 -13.67 6.64 -15.16
N GLY A 97 -13.00 5.63 -14.58
CA GLY A 97 -13.52 4.87 -13.44
C GLY A 97 -13.18 5.51 -12.10
N GLU A 98 -13.80 5.00 -11.04
CA GLU A 98 -13.51 5.37 -9.65
C GLU A 98 -12.43 4.46 -9.08
N ALA A 99 -11.31 5.03 -8.61
CA ALA A 99 -10.28 4.25 -7.93
C ALA A 99 -10.76 3.87 -6.51
N PRO A 100 -10.84 2.58 -6.17
CA PRO A 100 -11.38 2.14 -4.88
C PRO A 100 -10.46 2.47 -3.70
N SER A 101 -9.14 2.62 -3.94
CA SER A 101 -8.14 2.63 -2.86
C SER A 101 -7.02 3.65 -3.02
N LEU A 102 -7.11 4.62 -3.95
CA LEU A 102 -5.96 5.47 -4.29
C LEU A 102 -5.37 6.18 -3.06
N SER A 103 -6.22 6.69 -2.17
CA SER A 103 -5.78 7.37 -0.94
C SER A 103 -5.04 6.41 0.00
N GLN A 104 -5.55 5.19 0.16
CA GLN A 104 -4.94 4.13 0.97
C GLN A 104 -3.61 3.66 0.38
N ASP A 105 -3.53 3.52 -0.94
CA ASP A 105 -2.31 3.10 -1.62
C ASP A 105 -1.23 4.19 -1.59
N LEU A 106 -1.62 5.47 -1.71
CA LEU A 106 -0.70 6.59 -1.51
C LEU A 106 -0.14 6.60 -0.07
N ALA A 107 -0.99 6.41 0.93
CA ALA A 107 -0.55 6.33 2.32
C ALA A 107 0.38 5.13 2.55
N SER A 108 0.06 3.97 1.98
CA SER A 108 0.86 2.75 2.09
C SER A 108 2.22 2.89 1.40
N MET A 109 2.28 3.55 0.24
CA MET A 109 3.53 3.86 -0.44
C MET A 109 4.37 4.87 0.34
N SER A 110 3.74 5.87 0.95
CA SER A 110 4.42 6.82 1.85
C SER A 110 5.06 6.12 3.04
N GLN A 111 4.37 5.13 3.63
CA GLN A 111 4.93 4.30 4.70
C GLN A 111 6.11 3.46 4.19
N ALA A 112 6.01 2.86 3.01
CA ALA A 112 7.10 2.09 2.40
C ALA A 112 8.34 2.96 2.12
N CYS A 113 8.15 4.23 1.80
CA CYS A 113 9.23 5.21 1.62
C CYS A 113 9.71 5.85 2.93
N THR A 114 9.07 5.56 4.08
CA THR A 114 9.50 6.10 5.38
C THR A 114 10.78 5.37 5.80
N GLY A 115 11.93 6.00 5.55
CA GLY A 115 13.24 5.41 5.79
C GLY A 115 14.09 5.15 4.53
N ILE A 116 13.68 5.68 3.37
CA ILE A 116 14.40 5.65 2.10
C ILE A 116 14.66 7.08 1.62
#